data_AF-A0A2N2MSD2-F1
#
_entry.id   AF-A0A2N2MSD2-F1
#
_cell.length_a   1.000
_cell.length_b   1.000
_cell.length_c   1.000
_cell.angle_alpha   90.00
_cell.angle_beta   90.00
_cell.angle_gamma   90.00
#
_symmetry.space_group_name_H-M   'P 1'
#
loop_
_entity.id
_entity.type
_entity.pdbx_description
1 polymer ?
#
loop_
_entity_poly.entity_id
_entity_poly.type
_entity_poly.pdbx_seq_one_letter_code
_entity_poly.pdbx_strand_id
1 'polypeptide(L)'
;MSKDVLVYRIDSADTIVSVSDNWQAFADANAWSSLLRPENVVGHSIWEFIQGLEMRYLYQELFRRVRQGISSRAIPFRCDSPGERRFLELYIKLLPEGQIEISSMIRRSEARSPVRLLDEDTSRSAELVTLCSMCKKIKVSPEQWAEIEEGLSLLKIFEADEMPQLSHGLCQYCCDSTMNN
;
A
#
# COMPACT_ATOMS: atom_id res chain seq x y z
N MET A 1 -14.60 16.85 -4.39
CA MET A 1 -14.08 15.65 -3.67
C MET A 1 -13.27 16.14 -2.47
N SER A 2 -13.27 15.42 -1.34
CA SER A 2 -12.37 15.76 -0.23
C SER A 2 -10.92 15.58 -0.69
N LYS A 3 -10.01 16.45 -0.23
CA LYS A 3 -8.57 16.34 -0.53
C LYS A 3 -7.95 15.04 0.01
N ASP A 4 -8.63 14.37 0.93
CA ASP A 4 -8.15 13.18 1.64
C ASP A 4 -8.53 11.85 0.97
N VAL A 5 -9.23 11.90 -0.17
CA VAL A 5 -9.67 10.70 -0.90
C VAL A 5 -8.98 10.66 -2.26
N LEU A 6 -8.21 9.60 -2.49
CA LEU A 6 -7.62 9.29 -3.79
C LEU A 6 -8.49 8.23 -4.47
N VAL A 7 -8.89 8.46 -5.73
CA VAL A 7 -9.75 7.53 -6.47
C VAL A 7 -9.09 7.17 -7.78
N TYR A 8 -9.21 5.90 -8.17
CA TYR A 8 -8.94 5.44 -9.52
C TYR A 8 -9.95 4.38 -9.93
N ARG A 9 -10.16 4.23 -11.23
CA ARG A 9 -11.09 3.25 -11.78
C ARG A 9 -10.38 2.32 -12.74
N ILE A 10 -10.77 1.06 -12.69
CA ILE A 10 -10.31 0.04 -13.64
C ILE A 10 -11.48 -0.51 -14.44
N ASP A 11 -11.22 -0.90 -15.69
CA ASP A 11 -12.21 -1.60 -16.51
C ASP A 11 -12.31 -3.10 -16.19
N SER A 12 -13.06 -3.84 -17.00
CA SER A 12 -13.24 -5.29 -16.85
C SER A 12 -11.98 -6.11 -17.15
N ALA A 13 -10.97 -5.50 -17.79
CA ALA A 13 -9.66 -6.08 -18.05
C ALA A 13 -8.59 -5.62 -17.04
N ASP A 14 -9.00 -4.96 -15.95
CA ASP A 14 -8.13 -4.40 -14.91
C ASP A 14 -7.18 -3.29 -15.43
N THR A 15 -7.56 -2.60 -16.50
CA THR A 15 -6.84 -1.43 -17.03
C THR A 15 -7.33 -0.17 -16.33
N ILE A 16 -6.42 0.69 -15.86
CA ILE A 16 -6.77 1.96 -15.23
C ILE A 16 -7.35 2.90 -16.29
N VAL A 17 -8.63 3.28 -16.14
CA VAL A 17 -9.34 4.13 -17.10
C VAL A 17 -9.48 5.58 -16.64
N SER A 18 -9.33 5.84 -15.35
CA SER A 18 -9.33 7.21 -14.81
C SER A 18 -8.72 7.26 -13.41
N VAL A 19 -8.23 8.44 -13.04
CA VAL A 19 -7.80 8.82 -11.70
C VAL A 19 -8.49 10.11 -11.28
N SER A 20 -8.57 10.39 -9.98
CA SER A 20 -9.17 11.61 -9.47
C SER A 20 -8.32 12.86 -9.74
N ASP A 21 -8.96 14.03 -9.84
CA ASP A 21 -8.30 15.31 -10.13
C ASP A 21 -7.19 15.67 -9.12
N ASN A 22 -7.31 15.19 -7.88
CA ASN A 22 -6.30 15.40 -6.83
C ASN A 22 -5.13 14.42 -6.89
N TRP A 23 -5.05 13.52 -7.88
CA TRP A 23 -4.00 12.50 -7.96
C TRP A 23 -2.60 13.08 -7.96
N GLN A 24 -2.33 14.07 -8.81
CA GLN A 24 -1.01 14.72 -8.88
C GLN A 24 -0.64 15.37 -7.54
N ALA A 25 -1.55 16.16 -6.97
CA ALA A 25 -1.31 16.82 -5.69
C ALA A 25 -1.08 15.82 -4.54
N PHE A 26 -1.79 14.68 -4.57
CA PHE A 26 -1.59 13.59 -3.61
C PHE A 26 -0.23 12.91 -3.80
N ALA A 27 0.16 12.60 -5.03
CA ALA A 27 1.45 12.01 -5.37
C ALA A 27 2.61 12.92 -4.90
N ASP A 28 2.54 14.22 -5.19
CA ASP A 28 3.55 15.20 -4.79
C ASP A 28 3.65 15.31 -3.26
N ALA A 29 2.51 15.39 -2.56
CA ALA A 29 2.47 15.47 -1.11
C ALA A 29 2.99 14.21 -0.40
N ASN A 30 2.99 13.07 -1.09
CA ASN A 30 3.46 11.80 -0.56
C ASN A 30 4.80 11.35 -1.16
N ALA A 31 5.51 12.24 -1.86
CA ALA A 31 6.79 11.96 -2.52
C ALA A 31 6.78 10.72 -3.41
N TRP A 32 5.65 10.47 -4.10
CA TRP A 32 5.59 9.37 -5.06
C TRP A 32 6.51 9.65 -6.24
N SER A 33 7.09 8.58 -6.79
CA SER A 33 7.92 8.66 -7.99
C SER A 33 7.20 9.40 -9.10
N SER A 34 7.94 10.24 -9.84
CA SER A 34 7.45 10.94 -11.05
C SER A 34 6.90 10.00 -12.13
N LEU A 35 7.15 8.68 -12.02
CA LEU A 35 6.55 7.65 -12.85
C LEU A 35 5.05 7.44 -12.60
N LEU A 36 4.51 7.87 -11.45
CA LEU A 36 3.10 7.65 -11.06
C LEU A 36 2.20 8.86 -11.38
N ARG A 37 2.54 9.64 -12.40
CA ARG A 37 1.67 10.74 -12.89
C ARG A 37 0.43 10.19 -13.61
N PRO A 38 -0.69 10.93 -13.66
CA PRO A 38 -1.92 10.50 -14.33
C PRO A 38 -1.68 9.96 -15.75
N GLU A 39 -0.88 10.67 -16.56
CA GLU A 39 -0.52 10.31 -17.92
C GLU A 39 0.30 9.02 -18.06
N ASN A 40 0.96 8.59 -16.99
CA ASN A 40 1.79 7.39 -16.95
C ASN A 40 1.08 6.18 -16.32
N VAL A 41 -0.12 6.37 -15.75
CA VAL A 41 -0.89 5.30 -15.11
C VAL A 41 -2.18 4.97 -15.86
N VAL A 42 -2.83 5.96 -16.46
CA VAL A 42 -4.06 5.73 -17.24
C VAL A 42 -3.71 4.99 -18.54
N GLY A 43 -4.47 3.94 -18.85
CA GLY A 43 -4.25 3.05 -19.98
C GLY A 43 -3.35 1.84 -19.67
N HIS A 44 -2.78 1.77 -18.47
CA HIS A 44 -1.93 0.66 -18.03
C HIS A 44 -2.70 -0.34 -17.17
N SER A 45 -2.24 -1.59 -17.15
CA SER A 45 -2.80 -2.60 -16.25
C SER A 45 -2.45 -2.26 -14.80
N ILE A 46 -3.43 -2.35 -13.89
CA ILE A 46 -3.18 -2.14 -12.46
C ILE A 46 -2.09 -3.09 -11.91
N TRP A 47 -1.93 -4.26 -12.52
CA TRP A 47 -0.96 -5.28 -12.11
C TRP A 47 0.50 -4.86 -12.33
N GLU A 48 0.75 -3.85 -13.17
CA GLU A 48 2.07 -3.21 -13.33
C GLU A 48 2.49 -2.45 -12.06
N PHE A 49 1.52 -1.96 -11.28
CA PHE A 49 1.77 -1.13 -10.09
C PHE A 49 1.65 -1.90 -8.77
N ILE A 50 0.98 -3.05 -8.76
CA ILE A 50 0.88 -3.93 -7.58
C ILE A 50 2.03 -4.94 -7.61
N GLN A 51 3.00 -4.76 -6.70
CA GLN A 51 4.15 -5.65 -6.56
C GLN A 51 3.90 -6.75 -5.51
N GLY A 52 4.55 -7.90 -5.69
CA GLY A 52 4.43 -9.06 -4.80
C GLY A 52 3.27 -9.98 -5.16
N LEU A 53 3.51 -11.30 -5.07
CA LEU A 53 2.53 -12.32 -5.47
C LEU A 53 1.31 -12.32 -4.55
N GLU A 54 1.54 -12.15 -3.25
CA GLU A 54 0.51 -12.17 -2.22
C GLU A 54 -0.45 -10.99 -2.36
N MET A 55 0.09 -9.80 -2.64
CA MET A 55 -0.73 -8.60 -2.86
C MET A 55 -1.52 -8.68 -4.17
N ARG A 56 -0.91 -9.19 -5.25
CA ARG A 56 -1.62 -9.43 -6.50
C ARG A 56 -2.77 -10.41 -6.31
N TYR A 57 -2.53 -11.54 -5.64
CA TYR A 57 -3.56 -12.52 -5.35
C TYR A 57 -4.70 -11.94 -4.51
N LEU A 58 -4.37 -11.16 -3.48
CA LEU A 58 -5.36 -10.48 -2.63
C LEU A 58 -6.26 -9.55 -3.45
N TYR A 59 -5.68 -8.67 -4.27
CA TYR A 59 -6.45 -7.76 -5.11
C TYR A 59 -7.28 -8.49 -6.17
N GLN A 60 -6.74 -9.56 -6.78
CA GLN A 60 -7.48 -10.38 -7.74
C GLN A 60 -8.73 -10.98 -7.10
N GLU A 61 -8.61 -11.53 -5.90
CA GLU A 61 -9.74 -12.11 -5.18
C GLU A 61 -10.77 -11.04 -4.77
N LEU A 62 -10.32 -9.87 -4.31
CA LEU A 62 -11.20 -8.73 -4.00
C LEU A 62 -11.98 -8.26 -5.23
N PHE A 63 -11.30 -8.07 -6.37
CA PHE A 63 -11.95 -7.65 -7.61
C PHE A 63 -12.91 -8.71 -8.14
N ARG A 64 -12.54 -10.00 -8.06
CA ARG A 64 -13.42 -11.12 -8.41
C ARG A 64 -14.71 -11.11 -7.59
N ARG A 65 -14.61 -10.96 -6.26
CA ARG A 65 -15.77 -10.88 -5.35
C ARG A 65 -16.66 -9.69 -5.65
N VAL A 66 -16.07 -8.51 -5.82
CA VAL A 66 -16.83 -7.28 -6.13
C VAL A 66 -17.56 -7.41 -7.47
N ARG A 67 -16.94 -7.99 -8.51
CA ARG A 67 -17.59 -8.29 -9.79
C ARG A 67 -18.71 -9.33 -9.68
N GLN A 68 -18.67 -10.21 -8.68
CA GLN A 68 -19.76 -11.13 -8.35
C GLN A 68 -20.88 -10.49 -7.52
N GLY A 69 -20.81 -9.19 -7.24
CA GLY A 69 -21.79 -8.47 -6.43
C GLY A 69 -21.60 -8.65 -4.92
N ILE A 70 -20.49 -9.25 -4.49
CA ILE A 70 -20.13 -9.34 -3.07
C ILE A 70 -19.41 -8.05 -2.70
N SER A 71 -20.07 -7.20 -1.91
CA SER A 71 -19.45 -5.98 -1.39
C SER A 71 -18.43 -6.33 -0.31
N SER A 72 -17.25 -5.72 -0.40
CA SER A 72 -16.29 -5.71 0.70
C SER A 72 -16.59 -4.53 1.63
N ARG A 73 -16.38 -4.70 2.94
CA ARG A 73 -16.29 -3.55 3.84
C ARG A 73 -15.02 -2.74 3.55
N ALA A 74 -14.87 -1.61 4.24
CA ALA A 74 -13.65 -0.82 4.20
C ALA A 74 -12.46 -1.68 4.66
N ILE A 75 -11.39 -1.73 3.86
CA ILE A 75 -10.19 -2.50 4.16
C ILE A 75 -9.14 -1.56 4.75
N PRO A 76 -8.76 -1.69 6.03
CA PRO A 76 -7.77 -0.83 6.64
C PRO A 76 -6.35 -1.16 6.16
N PHE A 77 -5.55 -0.14 5.87
CA PHE A 77 -4.13 -0.28 5.53
C PHE A 77 -3.33 0.96 5.94
N ARG A 78 -1.99 0.89 5.81
CA ARG A 78 -1.06 1.96 6.16
C ARG A 78 -0.20 2.40 4.97
N CYS A 79 0.02 3.71 4.88
CA CYS A 79 0.91 4.33 3.88
C CYS A 79 1.88 5.28 4.60
N ASP A 80 2.71 4.69 5.46
CA ASP A 80 3.65 5.44 6.29
C ASP A 80 4.78 6.07 5.48
N SER A 81 5.21 7.26 5.92
CA SER A 81 6.46 7.90 5.52
C SER A 81 7.46 7.84 6.68
N PRO A 82 8.72 8.29 6.50
CA PRO A 82 9.70 8.31 7.59
C PRO A 82 9.17 8.99 8.86
N GLY A 83 8.58 10.18 8.74
CA GLY A 83 8.11 11.00 9.86
C GLY A 83 6.62 10.86 10.22
N GLU A 84 5.86 10.02 9.52
CA GLU A 84 4.41 9.97 9.69
C GLU A 84 3.86 8.55 9.53
N ARG A 85 2.94 8.15 10.41
CA ARG A 85 2.10 6.97 10.24
C ARG A 85 0.75 7.39 9.71
N ARG A 86 0.31 6.79 8.60
CA ARG A 86 -0.99 7.12 7.98
C ARG A 86 -1.86 5.88 7.96
N PHE A 87 -3.03 5.98 8.57
CA PHE A 87 -4.05 4.94 8.60
C PHE A 87 -5.11 5.28 7.57
N LEU A 88 -5.28 4.40 6.59
CA LEU A 88 -6.20 4.56 5.48
C LEU A 88 -7.24 3.46 5.45
N GLU A 89 -8.34 3.74 4.77
CA GLU A 89 -9.33 2.76 4.38
C GLU A 89 -9.43 2.69 2.86
N LEU A 90 -9.41 1.47 2.34
CA LEU A 90 -9.64 1.15 0.95
C LEU A 90 -11.10 0.74 0.74
N TYR A 91 -11.75 1.35 -0.23
CA TYR A 91 -13.09 1.03 -0.69
C TYR A 91 -13.03 0.53 -2.11
N ILE A 92 -13.73 -0.57 -2.39
CA ILE A 92 -13.79 -1.18 -3.71
C ILE A 92 -15.27 -1.32 -4.09
N LYS A 93 -15.67 -0.67 -5.16
CA LYS A 93 -17.08 -0.59 -5.58
C LYS A 93 -17.24 -1.00 -7.03
N LEU A 94 -18.21 -1.89 -7.29
CA LEU A 94 -18.64 -2.22 -8.64
C LEU A 94 -19.39 -1.05 -9.27
N LEU A 95 -19.01 -0.71 -10.50
CA LEU A 95 -19.67 0.28 -11.36
C LEU A 95 -20.31 -0.44 -12.56
N PRO A 96 -21.13 0.26 -13.39
CA PRO A 96 -21.64 -0.29 -14.63
C PRO A 96 -20.54 -0.85 -15.54
N GLU A 97 -20.91 -1.76 -16.44
CA GLU A 97 -20.02 -2.38 -17.43
C GLU A 97 -18.84 -3.18 -16.83
N GLY A 98 -18.93 -3.54 -15.55
CA GLY A 98 -17.90 -4.34 -14.87
C GLY A 98 -16.67 -3.54 -14.45
N GLN A 99 -16.73 -2.21 -14.52
CA GLN A 99 -15.70 -1.35 -13.97
C GLN A 99 -15.67 -1.41 -12.44
N ILE A 100 -14.51 -1.15 -11.85
CA ILE A 100 -14.35 -1.07 -10.40
C ILE A 100 -13.79 0.31 -10.06
N GLU A 101 -14.39 0.97 -9.08
CA GLU A 101 -13.84 2.16 -8.44
C GLU A 101 -13.11 1.76 -7.16
N ILE A 102 -11.85 2.17 -7.06
CA ILE A 102 -11.03 1.98 -5.88
C ILE A 102 -10.78 3.36 -5.27
N SER A 103 -11.19 3.52 -4.01
CA SER A 103 -11.01 4.77 -3.27
C SER A 103 -10.20 4.54 -2.01
N SER A 104 -9.15 5.31 -1.81
CA SER A 104 -8.34 5.32 -0.59
C SER A 104 -8.59 6.59 0.18
N MET A 105 -8.94 6.48 1.46
CA MET A 105 -9.23 7.62 2.33
C MET A 105 -8.32 7.61 3.55
N ILE A 106 -7.66 8.74 3.83
CA ILE A 106 -6.92 8.91 5.10
C ILE A 106 -7.93 9.04 6.24
N ARG A 107 -7.82 8.17 7.24
CA ARG A 107 -8.65 8.20 8.46
C ARG A 107 -7.95 8.88 9.62
N ARG A 108 -6.65 8.69 9.70
CA ARG A 108 -5.84 9.20 10.82
C ARG A 108 -4.38 9.28 10.40
N SER A 109 -3.73 10.36 10.82
CA SER A 109 -2.29 10.54 10.70
C SER A 109 -1.68 10.76 12.08
N GLU A 110 -0.49 10.22 12.31
CA GLU A 110 0.29 10.41 13.52
C GLU A 110 1.72 10.79 13.15
N ALA A 111 2.19 11.95 13.62
CA ALA A 111 3.60 12.28 13.53
C ALA A 111 4.43 11.32 14.40
N ARG A 112 5.64 11.00 13.94
CA ARG A 112 6.61 10.21 14.69
C ARG A 112 8.03 10.73 14.47
N SER A 113 8.95 10.28 15.32
CA SER A 113 10.37 10.44 15.04
C SER A 113 10.71 9.77 13.70
N PRO A 114 11.45 10.45 12.80
CA PRO A 114 11.79 9.91 11.49
C PRO A 114 12.45 8.54 11.56
N VAL A 115 11.91 7.58 10.81
CA VAL A 115 12.48 6.23 10.69
C VAL A 115 13.29 6.12 9.41
N ARG A 116 14.63 6.08 9.56
CA ARG A 116 15.59 5.96 8.43
C ARG A 116 15.31 4.78 7.51
N LEU A 117 14.77 3.67 8.03
CA LEU A 117 14.44 2.51 7.21
C LEU A 117 13.43 2.84 6.09
N LEU A 118 12.53 3.80 6.29
CA LEU A 118 11.54 4.20 5.27
C LEU A 118 11.99 5.37 4.39
N ASP A 119 13.19 5.89 4.59
CA ASP A 119 13.70 7.05 3.86
C ASP A 119 14.32 6.60 2.53
N GLU A 120 13.75 7.04 1.40
CA GLU A 120 14.15 6.63 0.06
C GLU A 120 15.59 7.05 -0.28
N ASP A 121 16.08 8.15 0.29
CA ASP A 121 17.42 8.69 0.04
C ASP A 121 18.51 7.99 0.88
N THR A 122 18.13 7.06 1.76
CA THR A 122 19.09 6.35 2.60
C THR A 122 19.86 5.29 1.80
N SER A 123 21.19 5.34 1.86
CA SER A 123 22.08 4.30 1.29
C SER A 123 21.73 2.92 1.85
N ARG A 124 21.64 1.94 0.93
CA ARG A 124 21.16 0.59 1.25
C ARG A 124 22.24 -0.47 1.09
N SER A 125 22.32 -1.37 2.05
CA SER A 125 23.14 -2.58 1.96
C SER A 125 22.49 -3.62 1.03
N ALA A 126 23.13 -4.76 0.84
CA ALA A 126 22.54 -5.90 0.13
C ALA A 126 21.55 -6.72 0.98
N GLU A 127 21.48 -6.47 2.29
CA GLU A 127 20.56 -7.16 3.18
C GLU A 127 19.12 -6.75 2.92
N LEU A 128 18.17 -7.64 3.21
CA LEU A 128 16.76 -7.43 2.92
C LEU A 128 15.92 -7.57 4.18
N VAL A 129 15.02 -6.61 4.37
CA VAL A 129 14.00 -6.63 5.41
C VAL A 129 12.63 -6.58 4.75
N THR A 130 11.72 -7.43 5.21
CA THR A 130 10.36 -7.48 4.68
C THR A 130 9.40 -6.68 5.54
N LEU A 131 8.66 -5.76 4.90
CA LEU A 131 7.52 -5.05 5.51
C LEU A 131 6.20 -5.65 5.02
N CYS A 132 5.19 -5.65 5.90
CA CYS A 132 3.84 -5.99 5.50
C CYS A 132 3.27 -4.84 4.67
N SER A 133 2.81 -5.13 3.47
CA SER A 133 2.25 -4.15 2.53
C SER A 133 1.02 -3.44 3.09
N MET A 134 0.30 -4.08 4.01
CA MET A 134 -0.94 -3.57 4.59
C MET A 134 -0.72 -2.83 5.90
N CYS A 135 -0.05 -3.42 6.90
CA CYS A 135 0.09 -2.80 8.22
C CYS A 135 1.45 -2.15 8.48
N LYS A 136 2.38 -2.23 7.51
CA LYS A 136 3.76 -1.69 7.59
C LYS A 136 4.61 -2.25 8.73
N LYS A 137 4.13 -3.28 9.43
CA LYS A 137 4.94 -4.07 10.37
C LYS A 137 6.10 -4.75 9.67
N ILE A 138 7.20 -4.89 10.39
CA ILE A 138 8.44 -5.52 9.93
C ILE A 138 8.46 -7.00 10.32
N LYS A 139 8.87 -7.86 9.40
CA LYS A 139 9.04 -9.30 9.65
C LYS A 139 10.32 -9.51 10.45
N VAL A 140 10.19 -9.99 11.69
CA VAL A 140 11.32 -10.23 12.59
C VAL A 140 11.69 -11.71 12.71
N SER A 141 10.76 -12.59 12.35
CA SER A 141 10.96 -14.03 12.21
C SER A 141 9.98 -14.60 11.17
N PRO A 142 10.04 -15.90 10.81
CA PRO A 142 9.08 -16.49 9.88
C PRO A 142 7.60 -16.26 10.23
N GLU A 143 7.28 -16.23 11.53
CA GLU A 143 5.89 -16.13 12.03
C GLU A 143 5.59 -14.79 12.72
N GLN A 144 6.63 -14.01 13.07
CA GLN A 144 6.47 -12.80 13.88
C GLN A 144 6.66 -11.53 13.05
N TRP A 145 5.73 -10.60 13.28
CA TRP A 145 5.74 -9.25 12.72
C TRP A 145 5.62 -8.23 13.85
N ALA A 146 6.50 -7.23 13.88
CA ALA A 146 6.55 -6.19 14.91
C ALA A 146 6.30 -4.80 14.31
N GLU A 147 5.94 -3.80 15.13
CA GLU A 147 6.01 -2.40 14.66
C GLU A 147 7.45 -2.05 14.27
N ILE A 148 7.63 -1.12 13.33
CA ILE A 148 8.95 -0.86 12.73
C ILE A 148 9.98 -0.53 13.80
N GLU A 149 9.64 0.31 14.78
CA GLU A 149 10.55 0.73 15.84
C GLU A 149 10.99 -0.44 16.73
N GLU A 150 10.07 -1.35 17.03
CA GLU A 150 10.36 -2.56 17.80
C GLU A 150 11.21 -3.54 16.98
N GLY A 151 10.85 -3.79 15.72
CA GLY A 151 11.59 -4.73 14.90
C GLY A 151 12.98 -4.25 14.50
N LEU A 152 13.21 -2.94 14.36
CA LEU A 152 14.55 -2.39 14.22
C LEU A 152 15.43 -2.73 15.44
N SER A 153 14.85 -2.71 16.65
CA SER A 153 15.54 -3.10 17.88
C SER A 153 15.80 -4.61 17.92
N LEU A 154 14.79 -5.43 17.61
CA LEU A 154 14.90 -6.90 17.62
C LEU A 154 15.90 -7.43 16.59
N LEU A 155 15.96 -6.80 15.42
CA LEU A 155 16.88 -7.15 14.34
C LEU A 155 18.24 -6.45 14.45
N LYS A 156 18.42 -5.59 15.47
CA LYS A 156 19.65 -4.81 15.70
C LYS A 156 20.08 -3.95 14.50
N ILE A 157 19.13 -3.47 13.71
CA ILE A 157 19.41 -2.71 12.48
C ILE A 157 20.05 -1.34 12.80
N PHE A 158 19.82 -0.80 14.00
CA PHE A 158 20.48 0.44 14.44
C PHE A 158 22.01 0.31 14.59
N GLU A 159 22.52 -0.92 14.73
CA GLU A 159 23.95 -1.20 14.87
C GLU A 159 24.64 -1.33 13.49
N ALA A 160 23.88 -1.34 12.38
CA ALA A 160 24.40 -1.46 11.04
C ALA A 160 24.84 -0.10 10.46
N ASP A 161 25.97 -0.10 9.75
CA ASP A 161 26.50 1.10 9.07
C ASP A 161 25.58 1.57 7.92
N GLU A 162 24.93 0.62 7.24
CA GLU A 162 23.99 0.85 6.14
C GLU A 162 22.62 0.23 6.46
N MET A 163 21.54 0.88 6.00
CA MET A 163 20.19 0.34 6.18
C MET A 163 19.92 -0.79 5.18
N PRO A 164 19.17 -1.83 5.54
CA PRO A 164 18.81 -2.88 4.61
C PRO A 164 17.82 -2.37 3.54
N GLN A 165 17.79 -3.06 2.41
CA GLN A 165 16.76 -2.91 1.40
C GLN A 165 15.39 -3.36 1.93
N LEU A 166 14.34 -2.79 1.35
CA LEU A 166 12.97 -3.14 1.68
C LEU A 166 12.40 -4.11 0.65
N SER A 167 11.92 -5.26 1.14
CA SER A 167 10.92 -6.06 0.42
C SER A 167 9.56 -5.91 1.06
N HIS A 168 8.55 -6.39 0.34
CA HIS A 168 7.16 -6.32 0.76
C HIS A 168 6.54 -7.72 0.74
N GLY A 169 5.76 -8.03 1.77
CA GLY A 169 4.97 -9.25 1.90
C GLY A 169 3.62 -8.96 2.54
N LEU A 170 2.93 -9.99 3.01
CA LEU A 170 1.66 -9.87 3.71
C LEU A 170 1.69 -10.72 4.99
N CYS A 171 1.42 -10.12 6.15
CA CYS A 171 1.31 -10.89 7.38
C CYS A 171 -0.02 -11.63 7.44
N GLN A 172 -0.05 -12.77 8.15
CA GLN A 172 -1.24 -13.63 8.24
C GLN A 172 -2.47 -12.87 8.73
N TYR A 173 -2.31 -12.04 9.77
CA TYR A 173 -3.39 -11.20 10.28
C TYR A 173 -4.04 -10.30 9.21
N CYS A 174 -3.22 -9.62 8.39
CA CYS A 174 -3.75 -8.75 7.33
C CYS A 174 -4.38 -9.55 6.20
N CYS A 175 -3.84 -10.73 5.87
CA CYS A 175 -4.44 -11.64 4.89
C CYS A 175 -5.84 -12.06 5.34
N ASP A 176 -5.96 -12.61 6.55
CA ASP A 176 -7.23 -13.12 7.10
C ASP A 176 -8.24 -12.00 7.30
N SER A 177 -7.81 -10.87 7.86
CA SER A 177 -8.70 -9.73 8.11
C SER A 177 -9.25 -9.14 6.82
N THR A 178 -8.50 -9.21 5.70
CA THR A 178 -8.97 -8.69 4.42
C THR A 178 -9.86 -9.69 3.70
N MET A 179 -9.52 -10.98 3.73
CA MET A 179 -10.30 -12.04 3.07
C MET A 179 -11.61 -12.36 3.78
N ASN A 180 -11.72 -12.09 5.08
CA ASN A 180 -12.95 -12.28 5.86
C ASN A 180 -13.82 -11.01 5.94
N ASN A 181 -13.44 -9.94 5.20
CA ASN A 181 -14.13 -8.66 5.19
C ASN A 181 -15.22 -8.54 4.12
#